data_AF-A0A7X5SCR7-F1
#
_entry.id   AF-A0A7X5SCR7-F1
#
_cell.length_a   1.000
_cell.length_b   1.000
_cell.length_c   1.000
_cell.angle_alpha   90.00
_cell.angle_beta   90.00
_cell.angle_gamma   90.00
#
_symmetry.space_group_name_H-M   'P 1'
#
loop_
_entity.id
_entity.type
_entity.pdbx_description
1 polymer ?
#
loop_
_entity_poly.entity_id
_entity_poly.type
_entity_poly.pdbx_seq_one_letter_code
_entity_poly.pdbx_strand_id
1 'polypeptide(L)'
;VLNLQGEPLELYQAFLRLDRNGEMMSPNAFMAIAEEHDLITEIDRWVVARAIRQLGERQRAGHTTHLLVRIGPNSFSDPQMIDTIREQLA
;
A
#
# COMPACT_ATOMS: atom_id res chain seq x y z
N VAL A 1 6.70 -6.02 11.24
CA VAL A 1 6.17 -6.34 12.58
C VAL A 1 6.75 -7.69 12.97
N LEU A 2 7.45 -7.77 14.10
CA LEU A 2 8.10 -9.01 14.51
C LEU A 2 7.19 -9.76 15.48
N ASN A 3 6.91 -11.04 15.22
CA ASN A 3 6.25 -11.91 16.19
C ASN A 3 7.28 -12.36 17.23
N LEU A 4 7.03 -12.06 18.51
CA LEU A 4 7.93 -12.42 19.62
C LEU A 4 7.65 -13.81 20.22
N GLN A 5 6.56 -14.46 19.81
CA GLN A 5 6.13 -15.77 20.31
C GLN A 5 6.50 -16.93 19.37
N GLY A 6 7.18 -16.65 18.25
CA GLY A 6 7.81 -17.67 17.42
C GLY A 6 6.97 -18.22 16.27
N GLU A 7 5.76 -17.71 16.02
CA GLU A 7 5.06 -18.09 14.78
C GLU A 7 5.76 -17.46 13.55
N PRO A 8 6.01 -18.24 12.48
CA PRO A 8 6.78 -17.80 11.32
C PRO A 8 5.99 -16.90 10.35
N LEU A 9 5.03 -16.12 10.85
CA LEU A 9 4.23 -15.23 10.02
C LEU A 9 5.04 -13.98 9.64
N GLU A 10 5.23 -13.76 8.34
CA GLU A 10 5.80 -12.52 7.83
C GLU A 10 4.75 -11.42 7.83
N LEU A 11 4.83 -10.49 8.78
CA LEU A 11 3.91 -9.36 8.87
C LEU A 11 4.64 -8.04 8.58
N TYR A 12 4.30 -7.37 7.49
CA TYR A 12 4.88 -6.09 7.10
C TYR A 12 3.84 -4.99 7.05
N GLN A 13 4.30 -3.74 7.17
CA GLN A 13 3.49 -2.56 6.91
C GLN A 13 4.05 -1.85 5.68
N ALA A 14 3.18 -1.47 4.75
CA ALA A 14 3.54 -0.72 3.56
C ALA A 14 3.74 0.76 3.90
N PHE A 15 4.78 1.36 3.35
CA PHE A 15 5.05 2.79 3.41
C PHE A 15 5.29 3.32 2.00
N LEU A 16 4.62 4.42 1.66
CA LEU A 16 4.82 5.10 0.40
C LEU A 16 6.12 5.89 0.44
N ARG A 17 6.85 5.87 -0.68
CA ARG A 17 8.03 6.69 -0.90
C ARG A 17 7.95 7.26 -2.32
N LEU A 18 8.46 8.47 -2.48
CA LEU A 18 8.56 9.13 -3.77
C LEU A 18 10.03 9.48 -4.01
N ASP A 19 10.55 9.04 -5.15
CA ASP A 19 11.83 9.49 -5.69
C ASP A 19 11.57 10.55 -6.75
N ARG A 20 12.38 11.61 -6.73
CA ARG A 20 12.39 12.66 -7.75
C ARG A 20 13.81 12.81 -8.26
N ASN A 21 14.09 12.23 -9.42
CA ASN A 21 15.40 12.29 -10.09
C ASN A 21 16.56 11.80 -9.21
N GLY A 22 16.36 10.73 -8.45
CA GLY A 22 17.35 10.16 -7.53
C GLY A 22 17.36 10.81 -6.13
N GLU A 23 16.50 11.79 -5.88
CA GLU A 23 16.31 12.38 -4.56
C GLU A 23 15.04 11.84 -3.90
N MET A 24 15.19 11.27 -2.71
CA MET A 24 14.06 10.79 -1.91
C MET A 24 13.32 11.98 -1.29
N MET A 25 12.06 12.16 -1.71
CA MET A 25 11.21 13.22 -1.19
C MET A 25 10.70 12.88 0.22
N SER A 26 10.60 13.91 1.07
CA SER A 26 9.95 13.77 2.37
C SER A 26 8.47 13.39 2.21
N PRO A 27 7.97 12.36 2.93
CA PRO A 27 6.56 12.00 2.96
C PRO A 27 5.65 13.20 3.20
N ASN A 28 5.98 14.04 4.17
CA ASN A 28 5.12 15.19 4.49
C ASN A 28 5.03 16.19 3.33
N ALA A 29 6.11 16.36 2.57
CA ALA A 29 6.15 17.33 1.47
C ALA A 29 5.27 16.88 0.29
N PHE A 30 5.40 15.63 -0.16
CA PHE A 30 4.60 15.17 -1.30
C PHE A 30 3.16 14.85 -0.91
N MET A 31 2.89 14.47 0.35
CA MET A 31 1.52 14.23 0.80
C MET A 31 0.71 15.53 0.88
N ALA A 32 1.31 16.64 1.31
CA ALA A 32 0.64 17.95 1.30
C ALA A 32 0.22 18.35 -0.12
N ILE A 33 1.11 18.19 -1.10
CA ILE A 33 0.80 18.45 -2.52
C ILE A 33 -0.30 17.51 -3.03
N ALA A 34 -0.25 16.22 -2.67
CA ALA A 34 -1.28 15.27 -3.07
C ALA A 34 -2.65 15.62 -2.49
N GLU A 35 -2.71 16.14 -1.26
CA GLU A 35 -3.94 16.62 -0.63
C GLU A 35 -4.46 17.89 -1.32
N GLU A 36 -3.60 18.87 -1.62
CA GLU A 36 -3.96 20.10 -2.36
C GLU A 36 -4.54 19.83 -3.76
N HIS A 37 -4.19 18.69 -4.35
CA HIS A 37 -4.62 18.28 -5.69
C HIS A 37 -5.62 17.13 -5.71
N ASP A 38 -6.22 16.77 -4.58
CA ASP A 38 -7.21 15.68 -4.44
C ASP A 38 -6.71 14.29 -4.91
N LEU A 39 -5.39 14.07 -4.88
CA LEU A 39 -4.75 12.84 -5.35
C LEU A 39 -4.65 11.74 -4.29
N ILE A 40 -4.98 12.02 -3.02
CA ILE A 40 -4.81 11.07 -1.91
C ILE A 40 -5.57 9.76 -2.17
N THR A 41 -6.82 9.84 -2.63
CA THR A 41 -7.65 8.67 -2.90
C THR A 41 -7.05 7.82 -4.04
N GLU A 42 -6.53 8.46 -5.08
CA GLU A 42 -5.91 7.78 -6.20
C GLU A 42 -4.60 7.10 -5.79
N ILE A 43 -3.79 7.78 -4.98
CA ILE A 43 -2.56 7.23 -4.39
C ILE A 43 -2.88 6.01 -3.53
N ASP A 44 -3.89 6.07 -2.66
CA ASP A 44 -4.29 4.94 -1.81
C ASP A 44 -4.71 3.73 -2.65
N ARG A 45 -5.52 3.93 -3.71
CA ARG A 45 -5.90 2.84 -4.64
C ARG A 45 -4.67 2.25 -5.33
N TRP A 46 -3.75 3.10 -5.78
CA TRP A 46 -2.49 2.66 -6.40
C TRP A 46 -1.63 1.84 -5.42
N VAL A 47 -1.51 2.27 -4.17
CA VAL A 47 -0.78 1.54 -3.12
C VAL A 47 -1.42 0.18 -2.85
N VAL A 48 -2.74 0.10 -2.77
CA VAL A 48 -3.48 -1.17 -2.56
C VAL A 48 -3.23 -2.14 -3.72
N ALA A 49 -3.36 -1.68 -4.98
CA ALA A 49 -3.09 -2.52 -6.14
C ALA A 49 -1.63 -3.03 -6.15
N ARG A 50 -0.66 -2.14 -5.87
CA ARG A 50 0.76 -2.50 -5.78
C ARG A 50 1.02 -3.51 -4.66
N ALA A 51 0.35 -3.38 -3.53
CA ALA A 51 0.45 -4.27 -2.38
C ALA A 51 -0.08 -5.67 -2.70
N ILE A 52 -1.24 -5.78 -3.36
CA ILE A 52 -1.81 -7.06 -3.82
C ILE A 52 -0.84 -7.76 -4.78
N ARG A 53 -0.31 -7.04 -5.77
CA ARG A 53 0.71 -7.59 -6.67
C ARG A 53 1.95 -8.11 -5.91
N GLN A 54 2.42 -7.35 -4.93
CA GLN A 54 3.59 -7.74 -4.12
C GLN A 54 3.32 -8.98 -3.27
N LEU A 55 2.10 -9.13 -2.73
CA LEU A 55 1.66 -10.33 -2.02
C LEU A 55 1.63 -11.54 -2.96
N GLY A 56 1.12 -11.39 -4.19
CA GLY A 56 1.15 -12.48 -5.18
C GLY A 56 2.57 -12.92 -5.55
N GLU A 57 3.51 -11.98 -5.67
CA GLU A 57 4.93 -12.30 -5.88
C GLU A 57 5.54 -13.07 -4.70
N ARG A 58 5.27 -12.64 -3.46
CA ARG A 58 5.71 -13.32 -2.22
C ARG A 58 5.13 -14.73 -2.11
N GLN A 59 3.84 -14.88 -2.40
CA GLN A 59 3.15 -16.17 -2.36
C GLN A 59 3.76 -17.15 -3.36
N ARG A 60 4.03 -16.70 -4.60
CA ARG A 60 4.70 -17.52 -5.63
C ARG A 60 6.12 -17.92 -5.23
N ALA A 61 6.81 -17.10 -4.45
CA ALA A 61 8.11 -17.41 -3.89
C ALA A 61 8.05 -18.31 -2.62
N GLY A 62 6.85 -18.75 -2.20
CA GLY A 62 6.67 -19.67 -1.07
C GLY A 62 6.56 -18.99 0.30
N HIS A 63 6.38 -17.67 0.35
CA HIS A 63 6.25 -16.94 1.61
C HIS A 63 4.78 -16.76 2.01
N THR A 64 4.46 -17.08 3.27
CA THR A 64 3.17 -16.72 3.90
C THR A 64 3.28 -15.31 4.48
N THR A 65 3.02 -14.31 3.63
CA THR A 65 3.16 -12.90 3.97
C THR A 65 1.81 -12.21 4.18
N HIS A 66 1.71 -11.40 5.23
CA HIS A 66 0.65 -10.42 5.43
C HIS A 66 1.21 -9.01 5.29
N LEU A 67 0.46 -8.14 4.62
CA LEU A 67 0.84 -6.76 4.39
C LEU A 67 -0.26 -5.83 4.88
N LEU A 68 0.05 -4.98 5.86
CA LEU A 68 -0.83 -3.92 6.30
C LEU A 68 -0.67 -2.71 5.38
N VAL A 69 -1.76 -2.31 4.74
CA VAL A 69 -1.85 -1.09 3.94
C VAL A 69 -2.76 -0.12 4.67
N ARG A 70 -2.30 1.12 4.87
CA ARG A 70 -3.12 2.18 5.45
C ARG A 70 -3.80 2.94 4.31
N ILE A 71 -5.08 3.23 4.50
CA ILE A 71 -5.86 4.09 3.60
C ILE A 71 -6.57 5.15 4.44
N GLY A 72 -6.82 6.32 3.84
CA GLY A 72 -7.57 7.41 4.47
C GLY A 72 -9.08 7.16 4.49
N PRO A 73 -9.86 7.95 5.28
CA PRO A 73 -11.32 7.83 5.34
C PRO A 73 -12.00 8.01 3.99
N ASN A 74 -11.53 8.96 3.17
CA ASN A 74 -12.09 9.22 1.84
C ASN A 74 -11.92 8.00 0.92
N SER A 75 -10.75 7.38 0.93
CA SER A 75 -10.44 6.16 0.18
C SER A 75 -11.20 4.94 0.69
N PHE A 76 -11.48 4.88 2.00
CA PHE A 76 -12.30 3.82 2.58
C PHE A 76 -13.77 3.91 2.13
N SER A 77 -14.30 5.12 1.96
CA SER A 77 -15.67 5.35 1.49
C SER A 77 -15.81 5.37 -0.03
N ASP A 78 -14.71 5.33 -0.78
CA ASP A 78 -14.72 5.33 -2.25
C ASP A 78 -15.08 3.94 -2.81
N PRO A 79 -16.21 3.78 -3.54
CA PRO A 79 -16.59 2.51 -4.16
C PRO A 79 -15.52 1.93 -5.10
N GLN A 80 -14.72 2.78 -5.76
CA GLN A 80 -13.67 2.33 -6.67
C GLN A 80 -12.57 1.54 -5.94
N MET A 81 -12.42 1.71 -4.63
CA MET A 81 -11.47 0.92 -3.84
C MET A 81 -11.83 -0.57 -3.85
N ILE A 82 -13.11 -0.90 -3.71
CA ILE A 82 -13.58 -2.30 -3.72
C ILE A 82 -13.43 -2.89 -5.12
N ASP A 83 -13.74 -2.13 -6.16
CA ASP A 83 -13.53 -2.55 -7.55
C ASP A 83 -12.05 -2.82 -7.82
N THR A 84 -11.17 -1.94 -7.37
CA THR A 84 -9.70 -2.12 -7.47
C THR A 84 -9.26 -3.42 -6.78
N ILE A 85 -9.73 -3.68 -5.56
CA ILE A 85 -9.37 -4.92 -4.83
C ILE A 85 -9.86 -6.15 -5.59
N ARG A 86 -11.08 -6.13 -6.11
CA ARG A 86 -11.66 -7.25 -6.87
C ARG A 86 -10.86 -7.53 -8.14
N GLU A 87 -10.53 -6.49 -8.91
CA GLU A 87 -9.78 -6.61 -10.15
C GLU A 87 -8.37 -7.13 -9.92
N GLN A 88 -7.70 -6.68 -8.86
CA GLN A 88 -6.31 -7.08 -8.57
C GLN A 88 -6.18 -8.48 -7.94
N LEU A 89 -7.27 -9.03 -7.40
CA LEU A 89 -7.31 -10.38 -6.82
C LEU A 89 -7.82 -11.45 -7.80
N ALA A 90 -8.35 -11.07 -8.96
CA ALA A 90 -8.82 -11.98 -10.00
C ALA A 90 -7.66 -12.70 -10.71
#